data_AF-A0A080MBX4-F1
#
_entry.id   AF-A0A080MBX4-F1
#
_cell.length_a   1.000
_cell.length_b   1.000
_cell.length_c   1.000
_cell.angle_alpha   90.00
_cell.angle_beta   90.00
_cell.angle_gamma   90.00
#
_symmetry.space_group_name_H-M   'P 1'
#
loop_
_entity.id
_entity.type
_entity.pdbx_description
1 polymer ?
#
loop_
_entity_poly.entity_id
_entity_poly.type
_entity_poly.pdbx_seq_one_letter_code
_entity_poly.pdbx_strand_id
1 'polypeptide(L)'
;MMSTSTRNPGDSCQSRPGQQRNGRSLAQWKYTPKKKPVVLSNRDFLAHAFHQCADNEVPWVAGFPGDPGEVHHAMWGGRSALPLPHFIHAGNNNFIAVSSFVPGTDRRHHRRKDCFAAMHIVMVDDVGTKVGFDKLVLEPTCLVETSPGNFQAWYFLLEPERDRLRAETLIRGMIASGLTADGSDPGMNGVTRYGRLPVGINGKAKYVERLGHPFVQKVAIWSPTVRYSIEQIADAYGVDMSVLKSPTRAGALRTRSRRARPGLACSDDGITRILETAGLYLEPLSGLEGGHRIVCPWVHEHTDEEQSGTVYFEPSDENDGRGGFKCHHGHCQKRTIADLNHFAIRLMQSTSEQSLCKTI
;
A
#
# COMPACT_ATOMS: atom_id res chain seq x y z
N MET A 1 -68.29 -22.59 27.93
CA MET A 1 -68.14 -21.24 27.35
C MET A 1 -67.74 -20.31 28.47
N MET A 2 -66.67 -19.53 28.26
CA MET A 2 -66.46 -18.16 28.76
C MET A 2 -66.49 -17.94 30.29
N SER A 3 -65.36 -17.55 30.90
CA SER A 3 -65.01 -16.13 31.16
C SER A 3 -65.43 -15.77 32.59
N THR A 4 -64.70 -15.09 33.47
CA THR A 4 -63.41 -14.38 33.46
C THR A 4 -63.19 -13.99 34.94
N SER A 5 -62.01 -14.24 35.50
CA SER A 5 -61.61 -13.66 36.79
C SER A 5 -60.95 -12.31 36.54
N THR A 6 -61.57 -11.25 37.07
CA THR A 6 -61.07 -9.88 37.12
C THR A 6 -59.82 -9.77 38.01
N ARG A 7 -58.75 -9.12 37.52
CA ARG A 7 -57.69 -8.53 38.36
C ARG A 7 -57.55 -7.05 38.02
N ASN A 8 -57.44 -6.27 39.08
CA ASN A 8 -57.18 -4.83 39.09
C ASN A 8 -55.73 -4.48 38.74
N PRO A 9 -55.48 -3.22 38.34
CA PRO A 9 -54.23 -2.74 37.75
C PRO A 9 -53.28 -2.14 38.81
N GLY A 10 -51.99 -2.06 38.49
CA GLY A 10 -51.04 -1.29 39.27
C GLY A 10 -49.58 -1.56 38.91
N ASP A 11 -48.93 -0.51 38.43
CA ASP A 11 -47.51 -0.18 38.56
C ASP A 11 -46.48 -0.75 37.56
N SER A 12 -46.40 0.03 36.48
CA SER A 12 -45.23 0.47 35.73
C SER A 12 -43.83 0.23 36.34
N CYS A 13 -42.98 -0.44 35.55
CA CYS A 13 -41.55 -0.14 35.50
C CYS A 13 -41.10 -0.21 34.03
N GLN A 14 -40.67 0.94 33.50
CA GLN A 14 -40.21 1.10 32.13
C GLN A 14 -38.85 0.39 31.94
N SER A 15 -38.84 -0.71 31.18
CA SER A 15 -37.62 -1.33 30.67
C SER A 15 -37.26 -0.75 29.29
N ARG A 16 -36.08 -0.13 29.19
CA ARG A 16 -35.45 0.36 27.95
C ARG A 16 -35.33 -0.77 26.91
N PRO A 17 -35.50 -0.52 25.60
CA PRO A 17 -35.28 -1.55 24.59
C PRO A 17 -33.78 -1.78 24.41
N GLY A 18 -33.30 -2.91 24.94
CA GLY A 18 -31.97 -3.44 24.65
C GLY A 18 -31.89 -3.87 23.19
N GLN A 19 -30.83 -3.38 22.51
CA GLN A 19 -30.41 -3.78 21.18
C GLN A 19 -30.48 -5.29 20.98
N GLN A 20 -31.35 -5.74 20.10
CA GLN A 20 -31.23 -7.05 19.48
C GLN A 20 -29.95 -7.05 18.64
N ARG A 21 -28.88 -7.65 19.20
CA ARG A 21 -27.72 -8.07 18.42
C ARG A 21 -28.21 -9.13 17.44
N ASN A 22 -28.39 -8.74 16.18
CA ASN A 22 -28.63 -9.66 15.08
C ASN A 22 -27.38 -10.53 14.88
N GLY A 23 -27.33 -11.67 15.57
CA GLY A 23 -26.43 -12.78 15.28
C GLY A 23 -26.85 -13.46 13.98
N ARG A 24 -26.47 -12.87 12.83
CA ARG A 24 -26.33 -13.66 11.60
C ARG A 24 -24.95 -14.30 11.65
N SER A 25 -24.91 -15.60 11.88
CA SER A 25 -23.80 -16.44 11.47
C SER A 25 -23.47 -16.12 10.01
N LEU A 26 -22.31 -15.50 9.77
CA LEU A 26 -21.78 -15.29 8.43
C LEU A 26 -21.46 -16.68 7.89
N ALA A 27 -22.33 -17.21 7.03
CA ALA A 27 -22.02 -18.41 6.27
C ALA A 27 -20.70 -18.15 5.51
N GLN A 28 -19.65 -18.90 5.83
CA GLN A 28 -18.37 -18.79 5.15
C GLN A 28 -18.56 -19.07 3.66
N TRP A 29 -18.10 -18.15 2.81
CA TRP A 29 -18.09 -18.39 1.38
C TRP A 29 -17.26 -19.63 1.06
N LYS A 30 -17.71 -20.43 0.09
CA LYS A 30 -17.00 -21.62 -0.38
C LYS A 30 -16.92 -21.59 -1.89
N TYR A 31 -15.70 -21.69 -2.40
CA TYR A 31 -15.48 -21.78 -3.84
C TYR A 31 -16.08 -23.07 -4.41
N THR A 32 -16.92 -22.93 -5.43
CA THR A 32 -17.42 -24.04 -6.23
C THR A 32 -17.05 -23.80 -7.69
N PRO A 33 -16.21 -24.64 -8.32
CA PRO A 33 -15.83 -24.48 -9.72
C PRO A 33 -17.04 -24.43 -10.65
N LYS A 34 -17.14 -23.38 -11.46
CA LYS A 34 -18.17 -23.28 -12.50
C LYS A 34 -17.76 -24.11 -13.72
N LYS A 35 -18.72 -24.86 -14.29
CA LYS A 35 -18.50 -25.69 -15.49
C LYS A 35 -18.41 -24.88 -16.79
N LYS A 36 -18.97 -23.66 -16.81
CA LYS A 36 -18.97 -22.79 -17.99
C LYS A 36 -17.88 -21.72 -17.88
N PRO A 37 -17.17 -21.42 -18.98
CA PRO A 37 -16.19 -20.34 -19.00
C PRO A 37 -16.88 -18.99 -18.78
N VAL A 38 -16.27 -18.15 -17.94
CA VAL A 38 -16.72 -16.77 -17.72
C VAL A 38 -15.98 -15.88 -18.72
N VAL A 39 -16.74 -15.13 -19.52
CA VAL A 39 -16.18 -14.18 -20.49
C VAL A 39 -16.17 -12.80 -19.86
N LEU A 40 -14.99 -12.19 -19.77
CA LEU A 40 -14.78 -10.85 -19.24
C LEU A 40 -13.61 -10.21 -19.96
N SER A 41 -13.82 -9.03 -20.54
CA SER A 41 -12.74 -8.29 -21.19
C SER A 41 -11.95 -7.44 -20.17
N ASN A 42 -10.70 -7.10 -20.51
CA ASN A 42 -9.93 -6.14 -19.70
C ASN A 42 -10.62 -4.78 -19.62
N ARG A 43 -11.30 -4.37 -20.70
CA ARG A 43 -12.04 -3.10 -20.73
C ARG A 43 -13.19 -3.10 -19.73
N ASP A 44 -14.00 -4.16 -19.71
CA ASP A 44 -15.15 -4.25 -18.80
C ASP A 44 -14.68 -4.36 -17.35
N PHE A 45 -13.62 -5.12 -17.09
CA PHE A 45 -13.01 -5.18 -15.75
C PHE A 45 -12.56 -3.80 -15.28
N LEU A 46 -11.83 -3.05 -16.11
CA LEU A 46 -11.35 -1.71 -15.78
C LEU A 46 -12.52 -0.74 -15.58
N ALA A 47 -13.53 -0.77 -16.45
CA ALA A 47 -14.70 0.09 -16.35
C ALA A 47 -15.48 -0.15 -15.05
N HIS A 48 -15.65 -1.40 -14.64
CA HIS A 48 -16.30 -1.72 -13.38
C HIS A 48 -15.40 -1.46 -12.16
N ALA A 49 -14.10 -1.73 -12.23
CA ALA A 49 -13.18 -1.49 -11.12
C ALA A 49 -13.07 -0.01 -10.78
N PHE A 50 -12.96 0.85 -11.79
CA PHE A 50 -12.64 2.27 -11.64
C PHE A 50 -13.82 3.19 -12.00
N HIS A 51 -15.06 2.73 -11.84
CA HIS A 51 -16.26 3.49 -12.21
C HIS A 51 -16.44 4.80 -11.42
N GLN A 52 -15.77 4.96 -10.28
CA GLN A 52 -15.76 6.16 -9.43
C GLN A 52 -14.41 6.90 -9.44
N CYS A 53 -13.59 6.68 -10.47
CA CYS A 53 -12.37 7.44 -10.70
C CYS A 53 -12.71 8.91 -11.01
N ALA A 54 -12.10 9.86 -10.32
CA ALA A 54 -12.32 11.28 -10.61
C ALA A 54 -11.58 11.73 -11.88
N ASP A 55 -11.96 12.88 -12.43
CA ASP A 55 -11.45 13.38 -13.72
C ASP A 55 -9.92 13.56 -13.79
N ASN A 56 -9.28 13.85 -12.66
CA ASN A 56 -7.82 14.03 -12.56
C ASN A 56 -7.07 12.75 -12.17
N GLU A 57 -7.79 11.65 -11.94
CA GLU A 57 -7.24 10.37 -11.52
C GLU A 57 -7.13 9.40 -12.70
N VAL A 58 -6.09 8.57 -12.70
CA VAL A 58 -5.93 7.52 -13.71
C VAL A 58 -5.68 6.17 -13.08
N PRO A 59 -6.38 5.10 -13.51
CA PRO A 59 -5.95 3.73 -13.26
C PRO A 59 -4.64 3.47 -13.99
N TRP A 60 -3.85 2.50 -13.53
CA TRP A 60 -2.50 2.27 -14.06
C TRP A 60 -2.25 0.83 -14.48
N VAL A 61 -1.75 0.62 -15.69
CA VAL A 61 -1.50 -0.70 -16.27
C VAL A 61 -0.05 -0.88 -16.70
N ALA A 62 0.39 -2.13 -16.73
CA ALA A 62 1.61 -2.55 -17.42
C ALA A 62 1.31 -3.78 -18.28
N GLY A 63 2.00 -3.93 -19.41
CA GLY A 63 1.89 -5.16 -20.18
C GLY A 63 3.02 -5.36 -21.18
N PHE A 64 3.39 -6.62 -21.38
CA PHE A 64 4.53 -7.03 -22.18
C PHE A 64 4.52 -8.54 -22.48
N PRO A 65 5.14 -8.98 -23.59
CA PRO A 65 5.30 -10.40 -23.91
C PRO A 65 6.42 -11.05 -23.05
N GLY A 66 6.61 -12.37 -23.20
CA GLY A 66 7.72 -13.10 -22.60
C GLY A 66 7.57 -13.41 -21.11
N ASP A 67 8.67 -13.73 -20.44
CA ASP A 67 8.71 -14.00 -19.00
C ASP A 67 8.79 -12.69 -18.20
N PRO A 68 7.82 -12.39 -17.31
CA PRO A 68 7.88 -11.20 -16.45
C PRO A 68 9.11 -11.09 -15.54
N GLY A 69 9.82 -12.20 -15.27
CA GLY A 69 11.07 -12.20 -14.51
C GLY A 69 12.29 -11.70 -15.31
N GLU A 70 12.21 -11.75 -16.64
CA GLU A 70 13.34 -11.49 -17.54
C GLU A 70 13.20 -10.18 -18.33
N VAL A 71 12.05 -9.49 -18.21
CA VAL A 71 11.86 -8.20 -18.88
C VAL A 71 12.66 -7.09 -18.23
N HIS A 72 13.09 -6.11 -19.04
CA HIS A 72 13.73 -4.91 -18.53
C HIS A 72 12.83 -4.18 -17.53
N HIS A 73 13.39 -3.76 -16.39
CA HIS A 73 12.64 -3.18 -15.26
C HIS A 73 11.74 -1.99 -15.66
N ALA A 74 12.15 -1.21 -16.66
CA ALA A 74 11.37 -0.06 -17.17
C ALA A 74 9.98 -0.46 -17.70
N MET A 75 9.78 -1.72 -18.13
CA MET A 75 8.48 -2.21 -18.59
C MET A 75 7.42 -2.19 -17.47
N TRP A 76 7.85 -2.29 -16.20
CA TRP A 76 6.98 -2.18 -15.02
C TRP A 76 6.58 -0.73 -14.69
N GLY A 77 7.20 0.26 -15.34
CA GLY A 77 6.82 1.66 -15.24
C GLY A 77 5.36 1.87 -15.63
N GLY A 78 4.86 1.12 -16.62
CA GLY A 78 3.46 1.15 -17.03
C GLY A 78 2.99 2.51 -17.54
N ARG A 79 1.67 2.65 -17.71
CA ARG A 79 1.00 3.89 -18.16
C ARG A 79 -0.42 3.97 -17.61
N SER A 80 -1.06 5.14 -17.79
CA SER A 80 -2.52 5.28 -17.63
C SER A 80 -3.26 4.18 -18.41
N ALA A 81 -4.29 3.61 -17.78
CA ALA A 81 -5.20 2.65 -18.39
C ALA A 81 -6.24 3.31 -19.31
N LEU A 82 -6.30 4.65 -19.30
CA LEU A 82 -7.29 5.45 -20.03
C LEU A 82 -6.56 6.47 -20.93
N PRO A 83 -6.71 6.39 -22.27
CA PRO A 83 -7.32 5.27 -23.00
C PRO A 83 -6.52 3.97 -22.84
N LEU A 84 -7.16 2.81 -23.09
CA LEU A 84 -6.51 1.50 -22.92
C LEU A 84 -5.28 1.39 -23.84
N PRO A 85 -4.05 1.22 -23.30
CA PRO A 85 -2.85 1.15 -24.12
C PRO A 85 -2.84 -0.06 -25.05
N HIS A 86 -2.27 0.11 -26.25
CA HIS A 86 -2.21 -0.94 -27.28
C HIS A 86 -1.48 -2.22 -26.83
N PHE A 87 -0.56 -2.11 -25.86
CA PHE A 87 0.18 -3.25 -25.32
C PHE A 87 -0.67 -4.11 -24.37
N ILE A 88 -1.88 -3.66 -23.99
CA ILE A 88 -2.82 -4.47 -23.22
C ILE A 88 -3.69 -5.28 -24.20
N HIS A 89 -3.18 -6.46 -24.57
CA HIS A 89 -3.89 -7.40 -25.45
C HIS A 89 -3.63 -8.84 -25.00
N ALA A 90 -4.44 -9.79 -25.50
CA ALA A 90 -4.48 -11.17 -25.00
C ALA A 90 -3.15 -11.94 -25.08
N GLY A 91 -2.22 -11.53 -25.95
CA GLY A 91 -0.92 -12.16 -26.12
C GLY A 91 0.16 -11.71 -25.13
N ASN A 92 -0.13 -10.73 -24.27
CA ASN A 92 0.82 -10.21 -23.29
C ASN A 92 0.49 -10.63 -21.86
N ASN A 93 1.50 -10.58 -21.00
CA ASN A 93 1.26 -10.48 -19.57
C ASN A 93 0.66 -9.10 -19.34
N ASN A 94 -0.56 -9.04 -18.80
CA ASN A 94 -1.26 -7.78 -18.56
C ASN A 94 -1.49 -7.60 -17.07
N PHE A 95 -1.21 -6.40 -16.57
CA PHE A 95 -1.29 -6.05 -15.16
C PHE A 95 -2.03 -4.74 -14.95
N ILE A 96 -2.71 -4.62 -13.81
CA ILE A 96 -3.44 -3.43 -13.34
C ILE A 96 -3.08 -3.17 -11.88
N ALA A 97 -2.81 -1.92 -11.56
CA ALA A 97 -2.63 -1.49 -10.18
C ALA A 97 -3.98 -1.47 -9.47
N VAL A 98 -4.01 -1.79 -8.18
CA VAL A 98 -5.25 -1.80 -7.38
C VAL A 98 -5.84 -0.40 -7.08
N SER A 99 -5.10 0.65 -7.43
CA SER A 99 -5.40 2.06 -7.12
C SER A 99 -5.36 2.95 -8.35
N SER A 100 -5.99 4.12 -8.25
CA SER A 100 -5.84 5.24 -9.18
C SER A 100 -4.80 6.25 -8.66
N PHE A 101 -4.28 7.08 -9.57
CA PHE A 101 -3.20 8.03 -9.29
C PHE A 101 -3.53 9.41 -9.83
N VAL A 102 -3.12 10.46 -9.11
CA VAL A 102 -3.13 11.86 -9.56
C VAL A 102 -1.77 12.25 -10.14
N PRO A 103 -1.66 13.39 -10.85
CA PRO A 103 -0.37 13.90 -11.28
C PRO A 103 0.55 14.22 -10.10
N GLY A 104 1.84 13.93 -10.25
CA GLY A 104 2.88 14.37 -9.33
C GLY A 104 3.21 15.86 -9.49
N THR A 105 4.24 16.31 -8.77
CA THR A 105 4.75 17.70 -8.83
C THR A 105 5.25 18.09 -10.22
N ASP A 106 5.69 17.12 -11.02
CA ASP A 106 6.09 17.29 -12.42
C ASP A 106 4.89 17.39 -13.39
N ARG A 107 3.66 17.41 -12.85
CA ARG A 107 2.38 17.43 -13.58
C ARG A 107 2.16 16.21 -14.48
N ARG A 108 2.86 15.10 -14.22
CA ARG A 108 2.65 13.82 -14.91
C ARG A 108 2.09 12.79 -13.96
N HIS A 109 1.27 11.87 -14.44
CA HIS A 109 0.79 10.75 -13.64
C HIS A 109 1.89 9.71 -13.46
N HIS A 110 1.97 9.13 -12.27
CA HIS A 110 2.92 8.08 -11.94
C HIS A 110 2.30 7.06 -10.99
N ARG A 111 2.67 5.78 -11.16
CA ARG A 111 2.36 4.74 -10.18
C ARG A 111 3.31 4.81 -8.98
N ARG A 112 3.08 5.76 -8.09
CA ARG A 112 3.85 5.96 -6.86
C ARG A 112 2.93 6.30 -5.68
N LYS A 113 3.45 6.14 -4.46
CA LYS A 113 2.66 6.38 -3.22
C LYS A 113 2.33 7.86 -2.99
N ASP A 114 3.20 8.76 -3.41
CA ASP A 114 3.00 10.22 -3.38
C ASP A 114 1.92 10.68 -4.36
N CYS A 115 1.70 9.92 -5.43
CA CYS A 115 0.67 10.15 -6.43
C CYS A 115 -0.63 9.35 -6.16
N PHE A 116 -0.73 8.64 -5.03
CA PHE A 116 -1.91 7.83 -4.69
C PHE A 116 -3.16 8.71 -4.61
N ALA A 117 -4.21 8.34 -5.33
CA ALA A 117 -5.49 9.02 -5.29
C ALA A 117 -6.53 8.24 -4.47
N ALA A 118 -6.79 7.00 -4.87
CA ALA A 118 -7.70 6.12 -4.17
C ALA A 118 -7.43 4.66 -4.50
N MET A 119 -7.66 3.77 -3.53
CA MET A 119 -7.70 2.32 -3.74
C MET A 119 -9.10 1.94 -4.18
N HIS A 120 -9.22 1.17 -5.28
CA HIS A 120 -10.52 0.73 -5.82
C HIS A 120 -10.76 -0.76 -5.59
N ILE A 121 -9.68 -1.51 -5.39
CA ILE A 121 -9.71 -2.96 -5.30
C ILE A 121 -8.84 -3.44 -4.14
N VAL A 122 -9.33 -4.43 -3.40
CA VAL A 122 -8.50 -5.26 -2.51
C VAL A 122 -8.23 -6.58 -3.21
N MET A 123 -6.98 -7.03 -3.22
CA MET A 123 -6.58 -8.25 -3.93
C MET A 123 -5.89 -9.25 -3.01
N VAL A 124 -6.31 -10.51 -3.08
CA VAL A 124 -5.62 -11.65 -2.47
C VAL A 124 -4.95 -12.45 -3.59
N ASP A 125 -3.64 -12.67 -3.46
CA ASP A 125 -2.84 -13.37 -4.48
C ASP A 125 -2.60 -14.83 -4.06
N ASP A 126 -2.08 -15.64 -4.99
CA ASP A 126 -1.68 -17.04 -4.77
C ASP A 126 -2.75 -17.96 -4.12
N VAL A 127 -4.03 -17.72 -4.43
CA VAL A 127 -5.16 -18.56 -4.00
C VAL A 127 -5.13 -19.92 -4.70
N GLY A 128 -5.26 -21.00 -3.96
CA GLY A 128 -5.12 -22.38 -4.43
C GLY A 128 -3.68 -22.91 -4.33
N THR A 129 -2.71 -22.07 -4.00
CA THR A 129 -1.31 -22.48 -3.75
C THR A 129 -0.83 -22.07 -2.36
N LYS A 130 -0.55 -20.78 -2.12
CA LYS A 130 -0.13 -20.27 -0.80
C LYS A 130 -1.31 -19.95 0.11
N VAL A 131 -2.41 -19.50 -0.48
CA VAL A 131 -3.65 -19.17 0.22
C VAL A 131 -4.68 -20.25 -0.09
N GLY A 132 -5.16 -20.97 0.92
CA GLY A 132 -6.24 -21.96 0.75
C GLY A 132 -7.55 -21.29 0.35
N PHE A 133 -8.38 -21.95 -0.45
CA PHE A 133 -9.71 -21.42 -0.83
C PHE A 133 -10.62 -21.18 0.39
N ASP A 134 -10.44 -21.95 1.46
CA ASP A 134 -11.12 -21.81 2.74
C ASP A 134 -10.76 -20.49 3.48
N LYS A 135 -9.67 -19.84 3.11
CA LYS A 135 -9.26 -18.53 3.64
C LYS A 135 -9.99 -17.37 2.97
N LEU A 136 -10.66 -17.60 1.84
CA LEU A 136 -11.54 -16.60 1.23
C LEU A 136 -12.89 -16.63 1.95
N VAL A 137 -13.03 -15.78 2.96
CA VAL A 137 -14.26 -15.69 3.76
C VAL A 137 -15.37 -14.88 3.07
N LEU A 138 -15.01 -14.03 2.11
CA LEU A 138 -15.92 -13.25 1.27
C LEU A 138 -15.93 -13.78 -0.16
N GLU A 139 -17.09 -13.68 -0.82
CA GLU A 139 -17.20 -13.93 -2.25
C GLU A 139 -16.39 -12.88 -3.04
N PRO A 140 -15.43 -13.30 -3.89
CA PRO A 140 -14.70 -12.38 -4.75
C PRO A 140 -15.61 -11.77 -5.81
N THR A 141 -15.45 -10.47 -6.09
CA THR A 141 -16.06 -9.81 -7.26
C THR A 141 -15.55 -10.45 -8.56
N CYS A 142 -14.27 -10.78 -8.59
CA CYS A 142 -13.63 -11.50 -9.69
C CYS A 142 -12.61 -12.50 -9.15
N LEU A 143 -12.59 -13.70 -9.73
CA LEU A 143 -11.57 -14.71 -9.45
C LEU A 143 -10.92 -15.09 -10.77
N VAL A 144 -9.62 -14.86 -10.88
CA VAL A 144 -8.85 -15.09 -12.11
C VAL A 144 -7.80 -16.16 -11.86
N GLU A 145 -7.85 -17.24 -12.62
CA GLU A 145 -6.77 -18.24 -12.67
C GLU A 145 -5.59 -17.64 -13.44
N THR A 146 -4.46 -17.47 -12.75
CA THR A 146 -3.24 -16.86 -13.30
C THR A 146 -2.22 -17.89 -13.76
N SER A 147 -2.32 -19.12 -13.26
CA SER A 147 -1.62 -20.32 -13.72
C SER A 147 -2.41 -21.56 -13.28
N PRO A 148 -2.15 -22.77 -13.79
CA PRO A 148 -2.96 -23.94 -13.46
C PRO A 148 -3.10 -24.15 -11.95
N GLY A 149 -4.32 -24.06 -11.43
CA GLY A 149 -4.65 -24.21 -10.01
C GLY A 149 -4.28 -23.02 -9.11
N ASN A 150 -3.77 -21.92 -9.66
CA ASN A 150 -3.42 -20.70 -8.90
C ASN A 150 -4.25 -19.51 -9.35
N PHE A 151 -4.82 -18.79 -8.39
CA PHE A 151 -5.81 -17.76 -8.60
C PHE A 151 -5.45 -16.48 -7.86
N GLN A 152 -6.00 -15.38 -8.34
CA GLN A 152 -6.06 -14.10 -7.64
C GLN A 152 -7.54 -13.74 -7.43
N ALA A 153 -7.89 -13.36 -6.21
CA ALA A 153 -9.22 -12.92 -5.83
C ALA A 153 -9.24 -11.39 -5.74
N TRP A 154 -10.22 -10.77 -6.41
CA TRP A 154 -10.41 -9.33 -6.44
C TRP A 154 -11.71 -8.96 -5.76
N TYR A 155 -11.64 -8.04 -4.81
CA TYR A 155 -12.75 -7.47 -4.06
C TYR A 155 -12.87 -5.99 -4.44
N PHE A 156 -13.85 -5.66 -5.27
CA PHE A 156 -14.09 -4.27 -5.65
C PHE A 156 -14.73 -3.54 -4.49
N LEU A 157 -14.27 -2.31 -4.25
CA LEU A 157 -14.86 -1.48 -3.21
C LEU A 157 -16.20 -0.89 -3.67
N LEU A 158 -17.11 -0.70 -2.71
CA LEU A 158 -18.35 0.04 -2.90
C LEU A 158 -18.07 1.51 -3.20
N GLU A 159 -17.12 2.08 -2.47
CA GLU A 159 -16.59 3.43 -2.64
C GLU A 159 -15.06 3.33 -2.59
N PRO A 160 -14.32 4.05 -3.45
CA PRO A 160 -12.86 3.98 -3.43
C PRO A 160 -12.30 4.56 -2.13
N GLU A 161 -11.38 3.85 -1.49
CA GLU A 161 -10.73 4.31 -0.25
C GLU A 161 -9.66 5.35 -0.59
N ARG A 162 -9.89 6.58 -0.16
CA ARG A 162 -9.06 7.75 -0.48
C ARG A 162 -8.02 8.04 0.60
N ASP A 163 -8.18 7.48 1.80
CA ASP A 163 -7.16 7.52 2.83
C ASP A 163 -6.17 6.38 2.64
N ARG A 164 -5.00 6.74 2.10
CA ARG A 164 -3.87 5.81 1.90
C ARG A 164 -3.53 5.01 3.16
N LEU A 165 -3.61 5.64 4.35
CA LEU A 165 -3.25 4.98 5.61
C LEU A 165 -4.27 3.91 5.98
N ARG A 166 -5.55 4.18 5.76
CA ARG A 166 -6.62 3.19 5.96
C ARG A 166 -6.48 2.04 4.98
N ALA A 167 -6.23 2.32 3.71
CA ALA A 167 -5.96 1.30 2.69
C ALA A 167 -4.74 0.42 3.04
N GLU A 168 -3.61 1.04 3.42
CA GLU A 168 -2.41 0.31 3.85
C GLU A 168 -2.63 -0.46 5.17
N THR A 169 -3.49 0.04 6.06
CA THR A 169 -3.85 -0.66 7.31
C THR A 169 -4.64 -1.91 7.01
N LEU A 170 -5.65 -1.84 6.13
CA LEU A 170 -6.38 -3.04 5.71
C LEU A 170 -5.43 -4.08 5.09
N ILE A 171 -4.63 -3.68 4.09
CA ILE A 171 -3.72 -4.61 3.39
C ILE A 171 -2.78 -5.31 4.38
N ARG A 172 -2.16 -4.55 5.28
CA ARG A 172 -1.24 -5.11 6.30
C ARG A 172 -1.98 -6.02 7.29
N GLY A 173 -3.15 -5.61 7.74
CA GLY A 173 -3.97 -6.41 8.64
C GLY A 173 -4.37 -7.75 8.02
N MET A 174 -4.77 -7.74 6.75
CA MET A 174 -5.12 -8.95 6.01
C MET A 174 -3.91 -9.90 5.91
N ILE A 175 -2.71 -9.39 5.61
CA ILE A 175 -1.49 -10.20 5.58
C ILE A 175 -1.19 -10.78 6.98
N ALA A 176 -1.27 -9.95 8.02
CA ALA A 176 -0.99 -10.34 9.41
C ALA A 176 -2.01 -11.33 9.99
N SER A 177 -3.27 -11.31 9.50
CA SER A 177 -4.34 -12.23 9.92
C SER A 177 -4.12 -13.69 9.50
N GLY A 178 -3.00 -14.00 8.83
CA GLY A 178 -2.63 -15.37 8.49
C GLY A 178 -3.30 -15.88 7.21
N LEU A 179 -3.47 -15.01 6.21
CA LEU A 179 -3.88 -15.43 4.86
C LEU A 179 -2.92 -16.48 4.27
N THR A 180 -1.64 -16.42 4.65
CA THR A 180 -0.63 -17.46 4.39
C THR A 180 -0.18 -18.11 5.69
N ALA A 181 0.32 -19.35 5.61
CA ALA A 181 0.79 -20.11 6.77
C ALA A 181 1.90 -19.39 7.57
N ASP A 182 2.65 -18.49 6.92
CA ASP A 182 3.82 -17.82 7.49
C ASP A 182 3.55 -16.34 7.86
N GLY A 183 2.32 -15.84 7.70
CA GLY A 183 1.95 -14.45 8.04
C GLY A 183 2.69 -13.37 7.22
N SER A 184 3.35 -13.76 6.14
CA SER A 184 4.12 -12.91 5.24
C SER A 184 3.78 -13.26 3.80
N ASP A 185 3.28 -12.28 3.05
CA ASP A 185 3.24 -12.35 1.60
C ASP A 185 3.71 -11.00 1.02
N PRO A 186 4.99 -10.89 0.64
CA PRO A 186 5.52 -9.69 -0.01
C PRO A 186 4.74 -9.33 -1.29
N GLY A 187 4.16 -10.33 -1.97
CA GLY A 187 3.33 -10.16 -3.15
C GLY A 187 1.99 -9.48 -2.86
N MET A 188 1.52 -9.54 -1.60
CA MET A 188 0.27 -8.93 -1.15
C MET A 188 0.35 -7.44 -0.78
N ASN A 189 1.56 -6.90 -0.64
CA ASN A 189 1.75 -5.61 0.02
C ASN A 189 1.65 -4.40 -0.93
N GLY A 190 1.11 -3.30 -0.41
CA GLY A 190 1.18 -1.97 -0.99
C GLY A 190 -0.01 -1.55 -1.85
N VAL A 191 -0.44 -0.30 -1.67
CA VAL A 191 -1.53 0.33 -2.43
C VAL A 191 -1.21 0.55 -3.92
N THR A 192 0.05 0.42 -4.33
CA THR A 192 0.46 0.59 -5.73
C THR A 192 0.67 -0.73 -6.46
N ARG A 193 0.42 -1.86 -5.81
CA ARG A 193 0.74 -3.19 -6.33
C ARG A 193 -0.05 -3.52 -7.58
N TYR A 194 0.58 -4.31 -8.44
CA TYR A 194 -0.05 -4.90 -9.62
C TYR A 194 -0.69 -6.24 -9.28
N GLY A 195 -1.80 -6.54 -9.95
CA GLY A 195 -2.26 -7.89 -10.19
C GLY A 195 -2.53 -8.11 -11.67
N ARG A 196 -2.77 -9.35 -12.08
CA ARG A 196 -2.95 -9.64 -13.51
C ARG A 196 -4.35 -9.26 -13.99
N LEU A 197 -4.48 -8.69 -15.17
CA LEU A 197 -5.80 -8.46 -15.76
C LEU A 197 -6.49 -9.80 -16.14
N PRO A 198 -7.82 -9.82 -16.34
CA PRO A 198 -8.56 -11.04 -16.69
C PRO A 198 -8.12 -11.72 -17.99
N VAL A 199 -7.75 -10.91 -18.99
CA VAL A 199 -7.32 -11.37 -20.32
C VAL A 199 -5.82 -11.11 -20.49
N GLY A 200 -5.09 -12.17 -20.76
CA GLY A 200 -3.64 -12.14 -20.97
C GLY A 200 -3.05 -13.54 -20.87
N ILE A 201 -1.73 -13.60 -20.91
CA ILE A 201 -0.96 -14.83 -20.67
C ILE A 201 -0.12 -14.72 -19.42
N ASN A 202 0.28 -15.87 -18.89
CA ASN A 202 1.40 -16.02 -17.99
C ASN A 202 2.56 -16.66 -18.76
N GLY A 203 3.49 -15.79 -19.19
CA GLY A 203 4.65 -16.17 -20.00
C GLY A 203 5.85 -16.69 -19.22
N LYS A 204 5.71 -17.03 -17.92
CA LYS A 204 6.83 -17.58 -17.13
C LYS A 204 7.33 -18.89 -17.74
N ALA A 205 8.65 -19.04 -17.88
CA ALA A 205 9.31 -20.17 -18.54
C ALA A 205 8.80 -21.52 -18.05
N LYS A 206 8.72 -21.71 -16.72
CA LYS A 206 8.21 -22.95 -16.10
C LYS A 206 6.80 -23.38 -16.54
N TYR A 207 5.94 -22.44 -16.96
CA TYR A 207 4.61 -22.78 -17.48
C TYR A 207 4.65 -23.06 -18.97
N VAL A 208 5.46 -22.30 -19.73
CA VAL A 208 5.65 -22.52 -21.17
C VAL A 208 6.27 -23.90 -21.41
N GLU A 209 7.33 -24.25 -20.68
CA GLU A 209 7.99 -25.56 -20.77
C GLU A 209 7.03 -26.71 -20.44
N ARG A 210 6.20 -26.54 -19.40
CA ARG A 210 5.25 -27.57 -18.96
C ARG A 210 4.06 -27.75 -19.90
N LEU A 211 3.59 -26.68 -20.54
CA LEU A 211 2.35 -26.69 -21.33
C LEU A 211 2.60 -26.65 -22.85
N GLY A 212 3.82 -26.38 -23.29
CA GLY A 212 4.17 -26.10 -24.68
C GLY A 212 3.75 -24.70 -25.17
N HIS A 213 3.05 -23.93 -24.34
CA HIS A 213 2.60 -22.57 -24.63
C HIS A 213 2.42 -21.77 -23.33
N PRO A 214 2.42 -20.42 -23.38
CA PRO A 214 2.07 -19.61 -22.22
C PRO A 214 0.68 -19.95 -21.67
N PHE A 215 0.52 -19.95 -20.35
CA PHE A 215 -0.79 -20.20 -19.76
C PHE A 215 -1.72 -19.02 -20.06
N VAL A 216 -2.82 -19.27 -20.75
CA VAL A 216 -3.86 -18.26 -20.99
C VAL A 216 -4.71 -18.13 -19.73
N GLN A 217 -4.81 -16.91 -19.21
CA GLN A 217 -5.56 -16.62 -18.00
C GLN A 217 -7.05 -16.94 -18.19
N LYS A 218 -7.70 -17.39 -17.11
CA LYS A 218 -9.12 -17.76 -17.14
C LYS A 218 -9.86 -17.08 -16.02
N VAL A 219 -11.06 -16.61 -16.30
CA VAL A 219 -11.95 -16.07 -15.27
C VAL A 219 -12.82 -17.20 -14.75
N ALA A 220 -12.74 -17.45 -13.44
CA ALA A 220 -13.55 -18.44 -12.74
C ALA A 220 -14.83 -17.81 -12.17
N ILE A 221 -14.74 -16.56 -11.70
CA ILE A 221 -15.87 -15.80 -11.15
C ILE A 221 -15.85 -14.39 -11.71
N TRP A 222 -17.03 -13.90 -12.07
CA TRP A 222 -17.30 -12.50 -12.36
C TRP A 222 -18.68 -12.14 -11.80
N SER A 223 -18.71 -11.19 -10.88
CA SER A 223 -19.93 -10.74 -10.19
C SER A 223 -19.79 -9.26 -9.86
N PRO A 224 -19.92 -8.35 -10.86
CA PRO A 224 -19.57 -6.93 -10.73
C PRO A 224 -20.41 -6.13 -9.73
N THR A 225 -21.53 -6.71 -9.27
CA THR A 225 -22.40 -6.16 -8.24
C THR A 225 -21.97 -6.56 -6.82
N VAL A 226 -21.15 -7.61 -6.68
CA VAL A 226 -20.56 -8.01 -5.40
C VAL A 226 -19.43 -7.05 -5.08
N ARG A 227 -19.68 -6.16 -4.13
CA ARG A 227 -18.77 -5.10 -3.70
C ARG A 227 -18.85 -4.93 -2.19
N TYR A 228 -17.78 -4.43 -1.62
CA TYR A 228 -17.67 -4.27 -0.17
C TYR A 228 -17.15 -2.89 0.20
N SER A 229 -17.61 -2.36 1.31
CA SER A 229 -16.87 -1.30 2.00
C SER A 229 -15.56 -1.85 2.54
N ILE A 230 -14.60 -0.97 2.81
CA ILE A 230 -13.33 -1.38 3.41
C ILE A 230 -13.57 -1.98 4.81
N GLU A 231 -14.57 -1.50 5.54
CA GLU A 231 -15.01 -2.02 6.84
C GLU A 231 -15.53 -3.46 6.72
N GLN A 232 -16.39 -3.75 5.73
CA GLN A 232 -16.89 -5.11 5.54
C GLN A 232 -15.76 -6.11 5.25
N ILE A 233 -14.75 -5.70 4.47
CA ILE A 233 -13.58 -6.54 4.23
C ILE A 233 -12.80 -6.69 5.54
N ALA A 234 -12.53 -5.60 6.25
CA ALA A 234 -11.80 -5.64 7.51
C ALA A 234 -12.47 -6.58 8.53
N ASP A 235 -13.77 -6.42 8.76
CA ASP A 235 -14.55 -7.24 9.69
C ASP A 235 -14.50 -8.72 9.30
N ALA A 236 -14.65 -9.04 8.01
CA ALA A 236 -14.62 -10.42 7.54
C ALA A 236 -13.27 -11.08 7.77
N TYR A 237 -12.17 -10.35 7.58
CA TYR A 237 -10.80 -10.83 7.78
C TYR A 237 -10.27 -10.58 9.20
N GLY A 238 -11.10 -10.09 10.13
CA GLY A 238 -10.70 -9.83 11.52
C GLY A 238 -9.63 -8.74 11.66
N VAL A 239 -9.59 -7.78 10.73
CA VAL A 239 -8.65 -6.66 10.74
C VAL A 239 -9.21 -5.53 11.58
N ASP A 240 -8.51 -5.18 12.65
CA ASP A 240 -8.86 -4.03 13.46
C ASP A 240 -8.46 -2.71 12.76
N MET A 241 -9.44 -2.04 12.15
CA MET A 241 -9.28 -0.74 11.51
C MET A 241 -9.18 0.43 12.52
N SER A 242 -9.49 0.19 13.80
CA SER A 242 -9.30 1.18 14.89
C SER A 242 -7.84 1.29 15.31
N VAL A 243 -7.03 0.28 15.00
CA VAL A 243 -5.57 0.39 14.93
C VAL A 243 -5.19 1.19 13.68
N LEU A 244 -5.68 2.42 13.60
CA LEU A 244 -4.94 3.47 12.97
C LEU A 244 -3.69 3.67 13.83
N LYS A 245 -2.63 2.89 13.55
CA LYS A 245 -1.29 3.48 13.65
C LYS A 245 -1.25 4.55 12.58
N SER A 246 -1.85 5.72 12.85
CA SER A 246 -1.54 6.90 12.07
C SER A 246 -0.01 7.07 12.16
N PRO A 247 0.73 7.32 11.06
CA PRO A 247 1.77 8.33 11.16
C PRO A 247 1.08 9.55 11.79
N THR A 248 1.38 9.84 13.05
CA THR A 248 0.62 10.77 13.88
C THR A 248 0.39 12.09 13.15
N ARG A 249 -0.88 12.37 12.89
CA ARG A 249 -1.44 13.65 12.44
C ARG A 249 -2.12 14.32 13.63
N ALA A 250 -2.08 15.66 13.67
CA ALA A 250 -3.22 16.59 13.88
C ALA A 250 -2.64 17.91 14.40
N GLY A 251 -2.70 19.03 13.69
CA GLY A 251 -3.90 19.84 13.41
C GLY A 251 -3.62 21.24 13.99
N ALA A 252 -4.16 22.37 13.55
CA ALA A 252 -4.96 22.72 12.39
C ALA A 252 -4.80 24.25 12.21
N LEU A 253 -4.91 24.68 10.96
CA LEU A 253 -5.31 26.01 10.46
C LEU A 253 -4.92 27.26 11.26
N ARG A 254 -4.25 28.20 10.57
CA ARG A 254 -4.86 29.51 10.28
C ARG A 254 -4.24 30.15 9.04
N THR A 255 -5.13 30.48 8.11
CA THR A 255 -4.87 31.35 6.96
C THR A 255 -4.49 32.75 7.44
N ARG A 256 -3.37 33.30 6.93
CA ARG A 256 -3.33 34.66 6.33
C ARG A 256 -1.97 35.08 5.77
N SER A 257 -2.05 35.56 4.53
CA SER A 257 -1.38 36.72 3.94
C SER A 257 0.10 36.66 3.54
N ARG A 258 0.29 36.64 2.22
CA ARG A 258 1.29 37.36 1.41
C ARG A 258 2.40 38.08 2.19
N ARG A 259 3.65 37.69 1.90
CA ARG A 259 4.65 38.58 1.30
C ARG A 259 5.75 37.76 0.62
N ALA A 260 5.87 37.94 -0.69
CA ALA A 260 7.08 37.62 -1.42
C ALA A 260 8.18 38.61 -1.00
N ARG A 261 9.43 38.13 -0.87
CA ARG A 261 10.68 38.82 -1.24
C ARG A 261 11.88 37.87 -1.10
N PRO A 262 13.01 38.14 -1.79
CA PRO A 262 13.71 37.14 -2.59
C PRO A 262 15.14 36.84 -2.13
N GLY A 263 15.61 35.64 -2.48
CA GLY A 263 17.03 35.30 -2.75
C GLY A 263 17.98 35.33 -1.56
N LEU A 264 18.54 34.16 -1.20
CA LEU A 264 19.97 33.86 -1.26
C LEU A 264 20.21 32.36 -0.99
N ALA A 265 21.23 31.83 -1.64
CA ALA A 265 21.57 30.42 -1.82
C ALA A 265 22.22 29.76 -0.59
N CYS A 266 21.73 28.57 -0.26
CA CYS A 266 22.42 27.32 0.06
C CYS A 266 21.28 26.37 0.44
N SER A 267 21.16 25.22 -0.22
CA SER A 267 20.08 24.26 0.03
C SER A 267 20.26 23.63 1.40
N ASP A 268 19.85 24.32 2.47
CA ASP A 268 19.73 23.71 3.79
C ASP A 268 18.67 22.62 3.69
N ASP A 269 19.13 21.38 3.55
CA ASP A 269 18.32 20.17 3.50
C ASP A 269 17.64 19.84 4.85
N GLY A 270 17.90 20.65 5.87
CA GLY A 270 17.38 20.53 7.23
C GLY A 270 18.08 19.45 8.06
N ILE A 271 18.76 18.48 7.44
CA ILE A 271 19.49 17.42 8.14
C ILE A 271 20.81 17.96 8.68
N THR A 272 21.54 18.75 7.88
CA THR A 272 22.80 19.35 8.29
C THR A 272 22.64 20.17 9.57
N ARG A 273 21.59 20.99 9.66
CA ARG A 273 21.27 21.78 10.86
C ARG A 273 20.89 20.94 12.08
N ILE A 274 20.19 19.82 11.89
CA ILE A 274 19.84 18.89 12.98
C ILE A 274 21.12 18.26 13.54
N LEU A 275 22.03 17.83 12.66
CA LEU A 275 23.30 17.23 13.04
C LEU A 275 24.23 18.25 13.73
N GLU A 276 24.24 19.51 13.28
CA GLU A 276 24.95 20.60 13.97
C GLU A 276 24.41 20.82 15.39
N THR A 277 23.09 20.88 15.53
CA THR A 277 22.44 21.06 16.85
C THR A 277 22.71 19.88 17.78
N ALA A 278 22.90 18.68 17.23
CA ALA A 278 23.25 17.46 17.95
C ALA A 278 24.73 17.36 18.32
N GLY A 279 25.59 18.26 17.83
CA GLY A 279 27.05 18.13 17.95
C GLY A 279 27.65 17.00 17.12
N LEU A 280 26.94 16.53 16.09
CA LEU A 280 27.36 15.44 15.20
C LEU A 280 27.89 15.94 13.85
N TYR A 281 27.72 17.21 13.53
CA TYR A 281 28.29 17.80 12.33
C TYR A 281 29.76 18.16 12.53
N LEU A 282 30.62 17.85 11.56
CA LEU A 282 32.03 18.22 11.59
C LEU A 282 32.35 19.33 10.59
N GLU A 283 32.27 19.03 9.29
CA GLU A 283 32.70 19.94 8.23
C GLU A 283 32.16 19.50 6.86
N PRO A 284 32.02 20.41 5.86
CA PRO A 284 31.76 20.02 4.48
C PRO A 284 32.98 19.31 3.87
N LEU A 285 32.75 18.40 2.91
CA LEU A 285 33.80 17.73 2.16
C LEU A 285 34.37 18.64 1.08
N SER A 286 35.69 18.84 1.12
CA SER A 286 36.41 19.58 0.08
C SER A 286 36.32 18.85 -1.27
N GLY A 287 35.71 19.49 -2.27
CA GLY A 287 35.68 19.00 -3.65
C GLY A 287 34.47 18.13 -4.02
N LEU A 288 33.51 17.91 -3.11
CA LEU A 288 32.24 17.24 -3.39
C LEU A 288 31.07 18.13 -2.93
N GLU A 289 30.35 18.72 -3.88
CA GLU A 289 29.20 19.59 -3.60
C GLU A 289 28.10 18.78 -2.89
N GLY A 290 27.57 19.32 -1.78
CA GLY A 290 26.59 18.64 -0.93
C GLY A 290 27.14 17.48 -0.10
N GLY A 291 28.45 17.26 -0.04
CA GLY A 291 29.07 16.25 0.84
C GLY A 291 29.45 16.84 2.20
N HIS A 292 29.15 16.12 3.28
CA HIS A 292 29.43 16.53 4.65
C HIS A 292 30.05 15.41 5.47
N ARG A 293 31.11 15.72 6.20
CA ARG A 293 31.70 14.85 7.22
C ARG A 293 30.92 15.04 8.51
N ILE A 294 30.51 13.92 9.09
CA ILE A 294 29.73 13.88 10.33
C ILE A 294 30.30 12.82 11.27
N VAL A 295 30.02 12.94 12.56
CA VAL A 295 30.19 11.85 13.53
C VAL A 295 29.05 10.85 13.30
N CYS A 296 29.38 9.56 13.27
CA CYS A 296 28.37 8.51 13.12
C CYS A 296 27.33 8.60 14.26
N PRO A 297 26.02 8.66 13.96
CA PRO A 297 24.98 8.63 14.98
C PRO A 297 25.02 7.41 15.92
N TRP A 298 25.63 6.33 15.45
CA TRP A 298 25.79 5.06 16.16
C TRP A 298 27.24 4.77 16.55
N VAL A 299 28.04 5.82 16.76
CA VAL A 299 29.47 5.68 17.09
C VAL A 299 29.73 4.80 18.32
N HIS A 300 28.83 4.79 19.29
CA HIS A 300 28.87 3.95 20.50
C HIS A 300 28.68 2.44 20.21
N GLU A 301 28.26 2.07 19.00
CA GLU A 301 28.17 0.67 18.55
C GLU A 301 29.45 0.22 17.81
N HIS A 302 30.42 1.11 17.64
CA HIS A 302 31.71 0.79 17.04
C HIS A 302 32.67 0.21 18.09
N THR A 303 33.53 -0.72 17.71
CA THR A 303 34.52 -1.35 18.61
C THR A 303 35.48 -0.35 19.24
N ASP A 304 35.85 0.71 18.50
CA ASP A 304 36.86 1.70 18.92
C ASP A 304 36.27 3.12 19.09
N GLU A 305 34.93 3.25 18.97
CA GLU A 305 34.19 4.53 19.02
C GLU A 305 34.79 5.67 18.16
N GLU A 306 35.48 5.32 17.08
CA GLU A 306 36.14 6.31 16.22
C GLU A 306 35.09 7.24 15.57
N GLN A 307 35.27 8.55 15.77
CA GLN A 307 34.35 9.60 15.31
C GLN A 307 34.58 10.00 13.84
N SER A 308 35.57 9.39 13.18
CA SER A 308 35.96 9.66 11.80
C SER A 308 35.26 8.69 10.81
N GLY A 309 35.41 8.88 9.50
CA GLY A 309 34.97 7.86 8.52
C GLY A 309 33.46 7.76 8.24
N THR A 310 32.67 8.78 8.57
CA THR A 310 31.24 8.87 8.22
C THR A 310 30.93 10.11 7.40
N VAL A 311 30.16 9.91 6.32
CA VAL A 311 29.80 10.94 5.35
C VAL A 311 28.30 10.94 5.10
N TYR A 312 27.77 12.15 4.99
CA TYR A 312 26.42 12.47 4.57
C TYR A 312 26.46 13.24 3.23
N PHE A 313 25.49 13.01 2.35
CA PHE A 313 25.30 13.76 1.11
C PHE A 313 23.90 14.35 1.07
N GLU A 314 23.78 15.65 0.79
CA GLU A 314 22.50 16.35 0.63
C GLU A 314 21.67 15.73 -0.51
N PRO A 315 20.33 15.80 -0.46
CA PRO A 315 19.47 15.46 -1.58
C PRO A 315 19.83 16.25 -2.84
N SER A 316 20.19 15.55 -3.91
CA SER A 316 20.52 16.13 -5.21
C SER A 316 19.95 15.26 -6.33
N ASP A 317 19.85 15.82 -7.55
CA ASP A 317 19.39 15.07 -8.71
C ASP A 317 20.27 13.83 -8.98
N GLU A 318 21.56 13.88 -8.63
CA GLU A 318 22.52 12.77 -8.79
C GLU A 318 22.24 11.59 -7.84
N ASN A 319 21.55 11.81 -6.72
CA ASN A 319 21.14 10.78 -5.77
C ASN A 319 19.61 10.57 -5.72
N ASP A 320 18.93 10.88 -6.83
CA ASP A 320 17.46 10.81 -6.96
C ASP A 320 16.71 11.64 -5.91
N GLY A 321 17.33 12.71 -5.39
CA GLY A 321 16.78 13.56 -4.34
C GLY A 321 16.59 12.87 -3.00
N ARG A 322 17.32 11.77 -2.73
CA ARG A 322 17.20 10.99 -1.49
C ARG A 322 18.25 11.34 -0.44
N GLY A 323 19.34 11.97 -0.87
CA GLY A 323 20.57 12.11 -0.09
C GLY A 323 21.38 10.81 -0.06
N GLY A 324 22.53 10.84 0.61
CA GLY A 324 23.41 9.69 0.77
C GLY A 324 23.97 9.60 2.18
N PHE A 325 24.21 8.37 2.64
CA PHE A 325 24.90 8.14 3.91
C PHE A 325 25.85 6.97 3.75
N LYS A 326 27.09 7.14 4.19
CA LYS A 326 28.06 6.07 4.26
C LYS A 326 28.92 6.19 5.50
N CYS A 327 28.99 5.10 6.26
CA CYS A 327 29.94 4.91 7.35
C CYS A 327 30.85 3.73 6.98
N HIS A 328 32.16 3.88 7.21
CA HIS A 328 33.16 2.85 6.89
C HIS A 328 33.36 1.80 7.99
N HIS A 329 32.66 1.92 9.11
CA HIS A 329 32.74 0.97 10.22
C HIS A 329 31.85 -0.26 10.00
N GLY A 330 32.35 -1.44 10.40
CA GLY A 330 31.71 -2.73 10.14
C GLY A 330 30.26 -2.83 10.67
N HIS A 331 29.96 -2.25 11.84
CA HIS A 331 28.62 -2.27 12.42
C HIS A 331 27.58 -1.50 11.55
N CYS A 332 28.04 -0.53 10.77
CA CYS A 332 27.19 0.31 9.94
C CYS A 332 27.07 -0.18 8.48
N GLN A 333 27.59 -1.36 8.13
CA GLN A 333 27.64 -1.84 6.74
C GLN A 333 26.26 -1.89 6.05
N LYS A 334 25.19 -2.14 6.82
CA LYS A 334 23.81 -2.21 6.32
C LYS A 334 23.02 -0.92 6.50
N ARG A 335 23.59 0.11 7.14
CA ARG A 335 22.91 1.38 7.40
C ARG A 335 22.99 2.29 6.17
N THR A 336 21.89 2.95 5.90
CA THR A 336 21.63 3.75 4.69
C THR A 336 21.17 5.15 5.07
N ILE A 337 20.95 6.00 4.07
CA ILE A 337 20.40 7.34 4.28
C ILE A 337 19.03 7.31 4.98
N ALA A 338 18.24 6.25 4.79
CA ALA A 338 16.97 6.07 5.50
C ALA A 338 17.17 5.96 7.01
N ASP A 339 18.25 5.31 7.45
CA ASP A 339 18.59 5.15 8.87
C ASP A 339 19.05 6.47 9.48
N LEU A 340 19.86 7.25 8.75
CA LEU A 340 20.29 8.58 9.17
C LEU A 340 19.09 9.53 9.29
N ASN A 341 18.20 9.51 8.29
CA ASN A 341 16.96 10.30 8.31
C ASN A 341 16.08 9.91 9.50
N HIS A 342 15.98 8.62 9.79
CA HIS A 342 15.25 8.13 10.96
C HIS A 342 15.86 8.62 12.27
N PHE A 343 17.19 8.56 12.40
CA PHE A 343 17.90 9.08 13.56
C PHE A 343 17.68 10.59 13.77
N ALA A 344 17.83 11.40 12.72
CA ALA A 344 17.63 12.85 12.76
C ALA A 344 16.20 13.21 13.22
N ILE A 345 15.19 12.48 12.74
CA ILE A 345 13.79 12.65 13.16
C ILE A 345 13.61 12.33 14.66
N ARG A 346 14.24 11.26 15.16
CA ARG A 346 14.15 10.87 16.57
C ARG A 346 14.85 11.87 17.49
N LEU A 347 15.96 12.46 17.04
CA LEU A 347 16.70 13.47 17.79
C LEU A 347 15.92 14.79 17.95
N MET A 348 15.14 15.18 16.92
CA MET A 348 14.23 16.33 17.02
C MET A 348 13.08 16.08 18.01
N GLN A 349 12.58 14.85 18.08
CA GLN A 349 11.49 14.48 19.01
C GLN A 349 11.96 14.48 20.47
N SER A 350 13.13 13.92 20.76
CA SER A 350 13.67 13.86 22.14
C SER A 350 14.06 15.23 22.69
N THR A 351 14.55 16.14 21.82
CA THR A 351 14.90 17.51 22.22
C THR A 351 13.65 18.35 22.53
N SER A 352 12.53 18.08 21.85
CA SER A 352 11.23 18.72 22.11
C SER A 352 10.63 18.28 23.45
N GLU A 353 10.72 16.99 23.78
CA GLU A 353 10.25 16.43 25.05
C GLU A 353 11.08 16.89 26.26
N GLN A 354 12.40 17.05 26.10
CA GLN A 354 13.28 17.58 27.16
C GLN A 354 13.09 19.08 27.42
N SER A 355 12.66 19.85 26.41
CA SER A 355 12.32 21.28 26.57
C SER A 355 11.01 21.48 27.35
N LEU A 356 10.04 20.56 27.18
CA LEU A 356 8.79 20.55 27.96
C LEU A 356 9.00 20.15 29.43
N CYS A 357 10.02 19.34 29.73
CA CYS A 357 10.33 18.90 31.10
C CYS A 357 11.17 19.91 31.91
N LYS A 358 11.75 20.93 31.27
CA LYS A 358 12.52 22.01 31.94
C LYS A 358 11.69 23.25 32.30
N THR A 359 10.37 23.20 32.06
CA THR A 359 9.45 24.31 32.35
C THR A 359 8.48 23.98 33.51
N ILE A 360 8.81 22.98 34.33
CA ILE A 360 8.08 22.65 35.57
C ILE A 360 8.96 23.00 36.76
#